data_AF-A0AAU6JKQ7-F1
#
_entry.id   AF-A0AAU6JKQ7-F1
#
_cell.length_a   1.000
_cell.length_b   1.000
_cell.length_c   1.000
_cell.angle_alpha   90.00
_cell.angle_beta   90.00
_cell.angle_gamma   90.00
#
_symmetry.space_group_name_H-M   'P 1'
#
loop_
_entity.id
_entity.type
_entity.pdbx_description
1 polymer ?
#
loop_
_entity_poly.entity_id
_entity_poly.type
_entity_poly.pdbx_seq_one_letter_code
_entity_poly.pdbx_strand_id
1 'polypeptide(L)'
;MILLTGHWDKDGNLVIETSQEYPDSTSKTELDALAYRDLPDEHKQDGWACSFLVDDHSRAVQEAHERYVREVGENSPKTIDNVWGVLVDE
;
A
#
# COMPACT_ATOMS: atom_id res chain seq x y z
N MET A 1 3.63 9.75 -9.95
CA MET A 1 3.88 8.97 -8.71
C MET A 1 2.56 8.43 -8.19
N ILE A 2 2.55 7.26 -7.56
CA ILE A 2 1.36 6.67 -6.93
C ILE A 2 1.57 6.56 -5.43
N LEU A 3 0.63 7.07 -4.63
CA LEU A 3 0.54 6.86 -3.19
C LEU A 3 -0.41 5.71 -2.92
N LEU A 4 0.10 4.66 -2.28
CA LEU A 4 -0.72 3.59 -1.72
C LEU A 4 -0.91 3.84 -0.23
N THR A 5 -2.14 3.65 0.25
CA THR A 5 -2.46 3.66 1.69
C THR A 5 -3.20 2.38 2.04
N GLY A 6 -3.06 1.95 3.28
CA GLY A 6 -3.62 0.69 3.73
C GLY A 6 -3.20 0.35 5.16
N HIS A 7 -3.27 -0.92 5.53
CA HIS A 7 -2.92 -1.36 6.87
C HIS A 7 -2.36 -2.78 6.87
N TRP A 8 -1.67 -3.14 7.95
CA TRP A 8 -1.30 -4.52 8.21
C TRP A 8 -2.44 -5.22 8.93
N ASP A 9 -2.86 -6.38 8.43
CA ASP A 9 -3.82 -7.21 9.15
C ASP A 9 -3.14 -8.03 10.26
N LYS A 10 -3.97 -8.68 11.09
CA LYS A 10 -3.51 -9.54 12.20
C LYS A 10 -2.67 -10.75 11.76
N ASP A 11 -2.78 -11.15 10.49
CA ASP A 11 -2.10 -12.29 9.89
C ASP A 11 -0.79 -11.86 9.19
N GLY A 12 -0.47 -10.56 9.24
CA GLY A 12 0.74 -9.97 8.68
C GLY A 12 0.61 -9.59 7.20
N ASN A 13 -0.59 -9.65 6.61
CA ASN A 13 -0.81 -9.24 5.23
C ASN A 13 -0.86 -7.71 5.13
N LEU A 14 -0.31 -7.19 4.03
CA LEU A 14 -0.44 -5.78 3.68
C LEU A 14 -1.73 -5.58 2.87
N VAL A 15 -2.73 -4.95 3.48
CA VAL A 15 -4.00 -4.62 2.83
C VAL A 15 -3.90 -3.22 2.24
N ILE A 16 -3.99 -3.08 0.93
CA ILE A 16 -4.03 -1.79 0.22
C ILE A 16 -5.47 -1.34 0.10
N GLU A 17 -5.81 -0.21 0.70
CA GLU A 17 -7.17 0.34 0.73
C GLU A 17 -7.39 1.49 -0.25
N THR A 18 -6.34 2.28 -0.53
CA THR A 18 -6.42 3.32 -1.55
C THR A 18 -5.18 3.37 -2.42
N SER A 19 -5.39 3.84 -3.65
CA SER A 19 -4.34 4.15 -4.61
C SER A 19 -4.67 5.46 -5.29
N GLN A 20 -3.81 6.45 -5.12
CA GLN A 20 -4.01 7.77 -5.70
C GLN A 20 -2.76 8.24 -6.44
N GLU A 21 -2.98 8.82 -7.61
CA GLU A 21 -1.93 9.42 -8.43
C GLU A 21 -1.65 10.85 -7.98
N TYR A 22 -0.37 11.16 -7.81
CA TYR A 22 0.12 12.48 -7.44
C TYR A 22 1.24 12.92 -8.38
N PRO A 23 1.41 14.24 -8.60
CA PRO A 23 2.58 14.79 -9.28
C PRO A 23 3.88 14.33 -8.60
N ASP A 24 4.92 14.08 -9.40
CA ASP A 24 6.24 13.71 -8.86
C ASP A 24 6.89 14.83 -8.02
N SER A 25 6.37 16.06 -8.14
CA SER A 25 6.76 17.22 -7.34
C SER A 25 6.07 17.30 -5.97
N THR A 26 5.12 16.40 -5.66
CA THR A 26 4.44 16.40 -4.36
C THR A 26 5.43 16.10 -3.25
N SER A 27 5.46 16.95 -2.23
CA SER A 27 6.44 16.82 -1.15
C SER A 27 6.12 15.64 -0.24
N LYS A 28 7.15 15.07 0.38
CA LYS A 28 6.98 13.99 1.36
C LYS A 28 6.04 14.39 2.50
N THR A 29 6.12 15.63 2.98
CA THR A 29 5.25 16.14 4.04
C THR A 29 3.77 16.16 3.63
N GLU A 30 3.47 16.53 2.38
CA GLU A 30 2.10 16.48 1.86
C GLU A 30 1.60 15.04 1.78
N LEU A 31 2.43 14.11 1.28
CA LEU A 31 2.08 12.69 1.22
C LEU A 31 1.84 12.09 2.60
N ASP A 32 2.69 12.41 3.58
CA ASP A 32 2.55 11.93 4.96
C ASP A 32 1.24 12.46 5.59
N ALA A 33 0.86 13.72 5.29
CA ALA A 33 -0.41 14.29 5.75
C ALA A 33 -1.64 13.66 5.07
N LEU A 34 -1.54 13.37 3.77
CA LEU A 34 -2.59 12.69 3.01
C LEU A 34 -2.79 11.25 3.50
N ALA A 35 -1.69 10.53 3.69
CA ALA A 35 -1.68 9.19 4.28
C ALA A 35 -2.38 9.15 5.64
N TYR A 36 -2.06 10.09 6.54
CA TYR A 36 -2.70 10.14 7.85
C TYR A 36 -4.21 10.44 7.79
N ARG A 37 -4.63 11.24 6.80
CA ARG A 37 -6.04 11.60 6.59
C ARG A 37 -6.85 10.45 6.01
N ASP A 38 -6.28 9.72 5.05
CA ASP A 38 -7.00 8.74 4.25
C ASP A 38 -7.09 7.36 4.94
N LEU A 39 -6.38 7.16 6.06
CA LEU A 39 -6.51 5.96 6.90
C LEU A 39 -7.73 6.04 7.84
N PRO A 40 -8.59 5.00 7.86
CA PRO A 40 -9.67 4.89 8.85
C PRO A 40 -9.14 4.93 10.28
N ASP A 41 -9.89 5.54 11.21
CA ASP A 41 -9.46 5.67 12.62
C ASP A 41 -9.14 4.31 13.27
N GLU A 42 -9.87 3.26 12.89
CA GLU A 42 -9.65 1.88 13.37
C GLU A 42 -8.33 1.27 12.89
N HIS A 43 -7.77 1.75 11.78
CA HIS A 43 -6.53 1.27 11.19
C HIS A 43 -5.34 2.21 11.44
N LYS A 44 -5.52 3.31 12.18
CA LYS A 44 -4.42 4.28 12.41
C LYS A 44 -3.24 3.72 13.20
N GLN A 45 -3.43 2.69 14.03
CA GLN A 45 -2.33 2.06 14.79
C GLN A 45 -1.47 1.16 13.90
N ASP A 46 -2.08 0.48 12.94
CA ASP A 46 -1.44 -0.46 12.01
C ASP A 46 -1.36 0.11 10.58
N GLY A 47 -1.53 1.42 10.48
CA GLY A 47 -1.65 2.15 9.23
C GLY A 47 -0.34 2.19 8.47
N TRP A 48 -0.45 2.00 7.16
CA TRP A 48 0.66 1.98 6.25
C TRP A 48 0.39 2.91 5.07
N ALA A 49 1.43 3.62 4.65
CA ALA A 49 1.39 4.39 3.42
C ALA A 49 2.78 4.48 2.80
N CYS A 50 2.85 4.37 1.48
CA CYS A 50 4.09 4.52 0.74
C CYS A 50 3.84 5.01 -0.66
N SER A 51 4.75 5.85 -1.18
CA SER A 51 4.69 6.36 -2.53
C SER A 51 5.71 5.68 -3.43
N PHE A 52 5.30 5.42 -4.68
CA PHE A 52 6.08 4.73 -5.69
C PHE A 52 6.15 5.57 -6.97
N LEU A 53 7.37 5.77 -7.48
CA LEU A 53 7.63 6.44 -8.76
C LEU A 53 7.41 5.45 -9.92
N VAL A 54 6.15 5.07 -10.12
CA VAL A 54 5.71 4.14 -11.17
C VAL A 54 4.52 4.71 -11.93
N ASP A 55 4.24 4.12 -13.08
CA ASP A 55 3.26 4.61 -14.05
C ASP A 55 1.84 4.11 -13.80
N ASP A 56 1.67 3.05 -13.00
CA ASP A 56 0.37 2.41 -12.77
C ASP A 56 0.27 1.71 -11.40
N HIS A 57 -0.97 1.49 -10.98
CA HIS A 57 -1.31 0.90 -9.68
C HIS A 57 -0.74 -0.51 -9.51
N SER A 58 -0.81 -1.35 -10.55
CA SER A 58 -0.34 -2.74 -10.46
C SER A 58 1.16 -2.80 -10.18
N ARG A 59 1.95 -1.93 -10.82
CA ARG A 59 3.38 -1.79 -10.53
C ARG A 59 3.64 -1.25 -9.14
N ALA A 60 2.81 -0.33 -8.65
CA ALA A 60 2.94 0.20 -7.28
C ALA A 60 2.69 -0.91 -6.24
N VAL A 61 1.65 -1.72 -6.43
CA VAL A 61 1.31 -2.85 -5.56
C VAL A 61 2.39 -3.93 -5.61
N GLN A 62 2.91 -4.25 -6.79
CA GLN A 62 4.02 -5.20 -6.93
C GLN A 62 5.27 -4.71 -6.18
N GLU A 63 5.66 -3.45 -6.35
CA GLU A 63 6.79 -2.86 -5.61
C GLU A 63 6.54 -2.86 -4.10
N ALA A 64 5.31 -2.62 -3.65
CA ALA A 64 4.94 -2.71 -2.24
C ALA A 64 5.13 -4.14 -1.71
N HIS A 65 4.63 -5.14 -2.44
CA HIS A 65 4.80 -6.55 -2.12
C HIS A 65 6.28 -6.94 -2.02
N GLU A 66 7.07 -6.60 -3.04
CA GLU A 66 8.49 -6.95 -3.12
C GLU A 66 9.33 -6.31 -2.02
N ARG A 67 9.01 -5.07 -1.61
CA ARG A 67 9.79 -4.31 -0.62
C ARG A 67 9.38 -4.59 0.83
N TYR A 68 8.10 -4.82 1.08
CA TYR A 68 7.57 -4.82 2.46
C TYR A 68 7.03 -6.17 2.92
N VAL A 69 6.56 -7.02 1.99
CA VAL A 69 5.87 -8.26 2.35
C VAL A 69 6.74 -9.49 2.17
N ARG A 70 7.64 -9.48 1.18
CA ARG A 70 8.31 -10.68 0.68
C ARG A 70 9.00 -11.56 1.76
N GLU A 71 8.31 -12.63 2.15
CA GLU A 71 8.85 -13.92 2.64
C GLU A 71 8.40 -15.06 1.70
N VAL A 72 9.13 -16.18 1.64
CA VAL A 72 8.89 -17.27 0.68
C VAL A 72 8.36 -18.52 1.40
N GLY A 73 7.10 -18.92 1.15
CA GLY A 73 6.48 -20.10 1.76
C GLY A 73 4.93 -20.10 1.70
N GLU A 74 4.31 -21.24 1.99
CA GLU A 74 2.85 -21.48 1.87
C GLU A 74 1.99 -20.67 2.88
N ASN A 75 2.63 -20.09 3.91
CA ASN A 75 2.01 -19.20 4.91
C ASN A 75 2.66 -17.82 4.93
N SER A 76 3.30 -17.41 3.84
CA SER A 76 3.94 -16.10 3.79
C SER A 76 2.88 -15.00 3.72
N PRO A 77 3.12 -13.86 4.40
CA PRO A 77 2.25 -12.71 4.29
C PRO A 77 2.10 -12.29 2.82
N LYS A 78 0.93 -11.77 2.48
CA LYS A 78 0.56 -11.38 1.12
C LYS A 78 0.21 -9.89 1.04
N THR A 79 0.20 -9.35 -0.18
CA THR A 79 -0.41 -8.05 -0.45
C THR A 79 -1.83 -8.24 -0.96
N ILE A 80 -2.81 -7.69 -0.26
CA ILE A 80 -4.23 -7.75 -0.60
C ILE A 80 -4.61 -6.40 -1.19
N ASP A 81 -4.93 -6.32 -2.48
CA ASP A 81 -5.41 -5.09 -3.12
C ASP A 81 -6.95 -4.99 -3.05
N ASN A 82 -7.44 -4.19 -2.09
CA ASN A 82 -8.86 -3.87 -1.95
C ASN A 82 -9.29 -2.67 -2.81
N VAL A 83 -8.36 -2.02 -3.53
CA VAL A 83 -8.67 -0.89 -4.40
C VAL A 83 -9.36 -1.38 -5.66
N TRP A 84 -8.74 -2.34 -6.36
CA TRP A 84 -9.26 -2.89 -7.61
C TRP A 84 -9.78 -4.33 -7.47
N GLY A 85 -9.72 -4.91 -6.27
CA GLY A 85 -10.25 -6.24 -5.96
C GLY A 85 -9.43 -7.38 -6.57
N VAL A 86 -8.15 -7.12 -6.90
CA VAL A 86 -7.25 -8.10 -7.49
C VAL A 86 -6.39 -8.70 -6.38
N LEU A 87 -6.66 -9.95 -6.03
CA LEU A 87 -5.68 -10.77 -5.31
C LEU A 87 -4.46 -10.93 -6.22
N VAL A 88 -3.31 -10.39 -5.81
CA VAL A 88 -2.05 -10.64 -6.49
C VAL A 88 -1.54 -12.01 -6.04
N ASP A 89 -2.03 -13.08 -6.67
CA ASP A 89 -1.50 -14.45 -6.68
C ASP A 89 -1.26 -14.76 -8.19
N GLU A 90 -0.16 -15.32 -8.68
CA GLU A 90 0.94 -16.15 -8.15
C GLU A 90 2.32 -15.69 -8.69
#